data_AF-A0A933DGE7-F1
#
_entry.id   AF-A0A933DGE7-F1
#
_cell.length_a   1.000
_cell.length_b   1.000
_cell.length_c   1.000
_cell.angle_alpha   90.00
_cell.angle_beta   90.00
_cell.angle_gamma   90.00
#
_symmetry.space_group_name_H-M   'P 1'
#
loop_
_entity.id
_entity.type
_entity.pdbx_description
1 polymer ?
#
loop_
_entity_poly.entity_id
_entity_poly.type
_entity_poly.pdbx_seq_one_letter_code
_entity_poly.pdbx_strand_id
1 'polypeptide(L)'
;MTINRAILLAAWLMPRGAAAQETPPLGPQDVALLETTIRLQEKTGAEVWPGFDSYRPVVLFFNDNGQFLLNAQTAPSYYQVYSATAPFWSKTSWWTKELRKQDGSFFSDDEFNKSVINSAYSSEETGYRFPYSIFLIDSLERYRRKGHPWTAEDWMAIFWHEVFHVYQDSQYKPELTASEKTSIEPIKNLLDDPVYLELLQQEQALMKEALLQPKLPKKNETVCQKYLPQRRLRHEGLKIKGRQGALQNELFYEVSEGTARYVEEITALTAAKLPAIELKKLDAGLYGGPDYSRFQKFKSRPLAYHYAQVDQFPQGTPYYYVTGFSLALLLDQLDPAWKKDIFQTENFFDAKLESYCQKYQQELIAQKRAQAKKHAEMKKRAQQKRLKEAKNPENAKQHDQRRTDNQLPR
;
A
#
# COMPACT_ATOMS: atom_id res chain seq x y z
N MET A 1 -32.07 -93.95 8.98
CA MET A 1 -32.33 -93.24 7.72
C MET A 1 -33.24 -92.06 8.06
N THR A 2 -32.64 -90.92 8.41
CA THR A 2 -33.37 -89.71 8.83
C THR A 2 -32.45 -88.54 8.52
N ILE A 3 -32.77 -87.80 7.46
CA ILE A 3 -32.01 -86.66 6.95
C ILE A 3 -32.57 -85.41 7.61
N ASN A 4 -31.77 -84.77 8.47
CA ASN A 4 -32.04 -83.43 8.98
C ASN A 4 -31.69 -82.39 7.90
N ARG A 5 -32.68 -81.64 7.44
CA ARG A 5 -32.52 -80.45 6.60
C ARG A 5 -32.20 -79.25 7.51
N ALA A 6 -30.95 -78.80 7.52
CA ALA A 6 -30.58 -77.47 7.98
C ALA A 6 -30.45 -76.55 6.76
N ILE A 7 -31.39 -75.63 6.62
CA ILE A 7 -31.32 -74.52 5.65
C ILE A 7 -30.43 -73.44 6.28
N LEU A 8 -29.21 -73.31 5.78
CA LEU A 8 -28.30 -72.20 6.08
C LEU A 8 -28.63 -71.04 5.12
N LEU A 9 -29.31 -70.02 5.62
CA LEU A 9 -29.43 -68.71 4.98
C LEU A 9 -28.05 -68.02 5.04
N ALA A 10 -27.34 -68.00 3.92
CA ALA A 10 -26.16 -67.16 3.76
C ALA A 10 -26.62 -65.71 3.50
N ALA A 11 -26.75 -64.92 4.56
CA ALA A 11 -26.85 -63.47 4.46
C ALA A 11 -25.47 -62.91 4.05
N TRP A 12 -25.34 -62.52 2.77
CA TRP A 12 -24.24 -61.70 2.27
C TRP A 12 -24.32 -60.29 2.90
N LEU A 13 -23.71 -60.13 4.07
CA LEU A 13 -23.36 -58.82 4.62
C LEU A 13 -22.10 -58.32 3.88
N MET A 14 -22.28 -57.70 2.73
CA MET A 14 -21.23 -56.82 2.21
C MET A 14 -21.11 -55.63 3.17
N PRO A 15 -19.92 -55.32 3.72
CA PRO A 15 -19.73 -54.07 4.41
C PRO A 15 -19.93 -52.96 3.38
N ARG A 16 -21.04 -52.24 3.48
CA ARG A 16 -21.13 -50.88 2.91
C ARG A 16 -20.06 -50.08 3.64
N GLY A 17 -18.85 -50.06 3.10
CA GLY A 17 -17.87 -49.05 3.43
C GLY A 17 -18.53 -47.73 3.10
N ALA A 18 -19.09 -47.07 4.11
CA ALA A 18 -19.43 -45.68 4.01
C ALA A 18 -18.11 -45.01 3.65
N ALA A 19 -17.94 -44.66 2.36
CA ALA A 19 -16.88 -43.75 1.96
C ALA A 19 -17.03 -42.57 2.92
N ALA A 20 -16.05 -42.41 3.81
CA ALA A 20 -16.05 -41.30 4.73
C ALA A 20 -16.29 -40.07 3.85
N GLN A 21 -17.39 -39.37 4.09
CA GLN A 21 -17.64 -38.10 3.42
C GLN A 21 -16.46 -37.23 3.83
N GLU A 22 -15.45 -37.15 2.97
CA GLU A 22 -14.29 -36.33 3.20
C GLU A 22 -14.82 -34.92 3.40
N THR A 23 -14.63 -34.40 4.61
CA THR A 23 -15.01 -33.04 4.97
C THR A 23 -14.51 -32.12 3.87
N PRO A 24 -15.34 -31.21 3.32
CA PRO A 24 -14.93 -30.35 2.22
C PRO A 24 -13.62 -29.66 2.61
N PRO A 25 -12.54 -29.85 1.82
CA PRO A 25 -11.23 -29.36 2.20
C PRO A 25 -11.20 -27.86 2.52
N LEU A 26 -11.93 -27.03 1.76
CA LEU A 26 -12.10 -25.59 2.04
C LEU A 26 -13.45 -25.35 2.75
N GLY A 27 -13.41 -24.75 3.95
CA GLY A 27 -14.62 -24.50 4.73
C GLY A 27 -15.47 -23.36 4.15
N PRO A 28 -16.81 -23.37 4.32
CA PRO A 28 -17.68 -22.30 3.83
C PRO A 28 -17.33 -20.91 4.36
N GLN A 29 -16.81 -20.81 5.59
CA GLN A 29 -16.36 -19.55 6.18
C GLN A 29 -15.10 -19.01 5.51
N ASP A 30 -14.14 -19.88 5.17
CA ASP A 30 -12.92 -19.49 4.42
C ASP A 30 -13.30 -18.93 3.05
N VAL A 31 -14.20 -19.63 2.35
CA VAL A 31 -14.74 -19.19 1.05
C VAL A 31 -15.41 -17.83 1.20
N ALA A 32 -16.35 -17.69 2.15
CA ALA A 32 -17.07 -16.43 2.36
C ALA A 32 -16.12 -15.27 2.70
N LEU A 33 -15.06 -15.51 3.48
CA LEU A 33 -14.03 -14.52 3.78
C LEU A 33 -13.28 -14.10 2.52
N LEU A 34 -12.69 -15.04 1.78
CA LEU A 34 -11.97 -14.78 0.53
C LEU A 34 -12.83 -14.02 -0.49
N GLU A 35 -14.09 -14.44 -0.67
CA GLU A 35 -15.01 -13.78 -1.59
C GLU A 35 -15.34 -12.36 -1.17
N THR A 36 -15.61 -12.14 0.13
CA THR A 36 -15.90 -10.81 0.66
C THR A 36 -14.69 -9.89 0.48
N THR A 37 -13.47 -10.38 0.75
CA THR A 37 -12.22 -9.64 0.57
C THR A 37 -12.03 -9.18 -0.88
N ILE A 38 -12.25 -10.08 -1.85
CA ILE A 38 -12.09 -9.76 -3.27
C ILE A 38 -13.21 -8.83 -3.77
N ARG A 39 -14.45 -9.01 -3.34
CA ARG A 39 -15.56 -8.10 -3.70
C ARG A 39 -15.32 -6.68 -3.17
N LEU A 40 -14.75 -6.56 -1.97
CA LEU A 40 -14.35 -5.27 -1.44
C LEU A 40 -13.21 -4.67 -2.26
N GLN A 41 -12.20 -5.46 -2.63
CA GLN A 41 -11.13 -5.01 -3.53
C GLN A 41 -11.68 -4.55 -4.89
N GLU A 42 -12.60 -5.29 -5.50
CA GLU A 42 -13.30 -4.88 -6.73
C GLU A 42 -14.02 -3.53 -6.56
N LYS A 43 -14.63 -3.34 -5.40
CA LYS A 43 -15.43 -2.16 -5.12
C LYS A 43 -14.59 -0.90 -4.90
N THR A 44 -13.45 -1.03 -4.21
CA THR A 44 -12.67 0.11 -3.72
C THR A 44 -11.32 0.26 -4.41
N GLY A 45 -10.79 -0.80 -5.04
CA GLY A 45 -9.43 -0.88 -5.52
C GLY A 45 -9.06 0.20 -6.53
N ALA A 46 -9.93 0.54 -7.48
CA ALA A 46 -9.66 1.56 -8.50
C ALA A 46 -9.51 2.97 -7.91
N GLU A 47 -10.19 3.27 -6.80
CA GLU A 47 -10.05 4.54 -6.08
C GLU A 47 -8.70 4.60 -5.32
N VAL A 48 -8.26 3.46 -4.80
CA VAL A 48 -7.02 3.33 -4.02
C VAL A 48 -5.80 3.34 -4.94
N TRP A 49 -5.78 2.43 -5.92
CA TRP A 49 -4.67 2.24 -6.85
C TRP A 49 -5.18 1.84 -8.25
N PRO A 50 -4.79 2.56 -9.32
CA PRO A 50 -5.26 2.25 -10.67
C PRO A 50 -4.97 0.80 -11.08
N GLY A 51 -6.02 0.05 -11.47
CA GLY A 51 -5.94 -1.33 -11.93
C GLY A 51 -6.06 -2.40 -10.83
N PHE A 52 -5.96 -2.02 -9.55
CA PHE A 52 -5.96 -2.96 -8.44
C PHE A 52 -7.31 -3.66 -8.21
N ASP A 53 -8.43 -3.00 -8.54
CA ASP A 53 -9.79 -3.56 -8.51
C ASP A 53 -9.95 -4.82 -9.36
N SER A 54 -9.23 -4.88 -10.48
CA SER A 54 -9.32 -5.98 -11.45
C SER A 54 -8.24 -7.06 -11.26
N TYR A 55 -7.26 -6.81 -10.40
CA TYR A 55 -6.12 -7.71 -10.22
C TYR A 55 -6.47 -8.95 -9.37
N ARG A 56 -6.17 -10.14 -9.88
CA ARG A 56 -6.44 -11.43 -9.19
C ARG A 56 -5.16 -12.27 -9.17
N PRO A 57 -4.40 -12.29 -8.06
CA PRO A 57 -3.19 -13.10 -7.99
C PRO A 57 -3.53 -14.58 -7.81
N VAL A 58 -2.49 -15.41 -7.88
CA VAL A 58 -2.55 -16.77 -7.37
C VAL A 58 -2.36 -16.74 -5.86
N VAL A 59 -3.29 -17.36 -5.13
CA VAL A 59 -3.27 -17.39 -3.67
C VAL A 59 -3.03 -18.82 -3.19
N LEU A 60 -2.01 -18.99 -2.36
CA LEU A 60 -1.69 -20.22 -1.68
C LEU A 60 -2.23 -20.17 -0.24
N PHE A 61 -3.46 -20.64 -0.08
CA PHE A 61 -4.21 -20.55 1.16
C PHE A 61 -4.02 -21.81 2.02
N PHE A 62 -3.84 -21.64 3.33
CA PHE A 62 -3.62 -22.73 4.28
C PHE A 62 -4.74 -22.79 5.32
N ASN A 63 -5.35 -23.96 5.50
CA ASN A 63 -6.23 -24.24 6.64
C ASN A 63 -5.85 -25.60 7.27
N ASP A 64 -6.67 -26.12 8.18
CA ASP A 64 -6.37 -27.39 8.86
C ASP A 64 -6.51 -28.63 7.98
N ASN A 65 -7.21 -28.49 6.86
CA ASN A 65 -7.44 -29.59 5.94
C ASN A 65 -6.38 -29.64 4.84
N GLY A 66 -5.47 -28.65 4.78
CA GLY A 66 -4.33 -28.66 3.87
C GLY A 66 -4.06 -27.32 3.21
N GLN A 67 -3.53 -27.41 1.99
CA GLN A 67 -3.02 -26.30 1.21
C GLN A 67 -3.80 -26.18 -0.11
N PHE A 68 -4.23 -24.96 -0.42
CA PHE A 68 -5.08 -24.64 -1.56
C PHE A 68 -4.38 -23.65 -2.46
N LEU A 69 -4.29 -23.96 -3.75
CA LEU A 69 -3.78 -23.05 -4.76
C LEU A 69 -4.95 -22.52 -5.58
N LEU A 70 -5.30 -21.26 -5.35
CA LEU A 70 -6.47 -20.59 -5.90
C LEU A 70 -6.08 -19.72 -7.09
N ASN A 71 -6.91 -19.73 -8.15
CA ASN A 71 -6.75 -18.97 -9.39
C ASN A 71 -5.48 -19.31 -10.19
N ALA A 72 -4.94 -20.50 -9.99
CA ALA A 72 -3.77 -21.00 -10.70
C ALA A 72 -4.15 -21.76 -11.98
N GLN A 73 -3.53 -21.39 -13.10
CA GLN A 73 -3.74 -22.11 -14.37
C GLN A 73 -3.11 -23.51 -14.36
N THR A 74 -1.97 -23.65 -13.69
CA THR A 74 -1.21 -24.89 -13.53
C THR A 74 -0.77 -25.03 -12.08
N ALA A 75 -0.57 -26.26 -11.62
CA ALA A 75 -0.04 -26.55 -10.30
C ALA A 75 1.05 -27.63 -10.37
N PRO A 76 1.96 -27.68 -9.39
CA PRO A 76 2.87 -28.82 -9.22
C PRO A 76 2.13 -30.16 -9.16
N SER A 77 2.79 -31.25 -9.57
CA SER A 77 2.16 -32.57 -9.75
C SER A 77 1.59 -33.23 -8.49
N TYR A 78 1.95 -32.73 -7.29
CA TYR A 78 1.40 -33.20 -6.01
C TYR A 78 0.09 -32.50 -5.61
N TYR A 79 -0.37 -31.54 -6.41
CA TYR A 79 -1.72 -30.99 -6.29
C TYR A 79 -2.69 -31.80 -7.13
N GLN A 80 -3.91 -31.90 -6.64
CA GLN A 80 -5.06 -32.40 -7.39
C GLN A 80 -6.06 -31.28 -7.65
N VAL A 81 -6.82 -31.40 -8.73
CA VAL A 81 -7.87 -30.43 -9.08
C VAL A 81 -8.91 -30.40 -7.96
N TYR A 82 -9.22 -29.21 -7.48
CA TYR A 82 -10.22 -28.97 -6.46
C TYR A 82 -11.50 -28.43 -7.10
N SER A 83 -12.52 -29.29 -7.25
CA SER A 83 -13.78 -28.97 -7.95
C SER A 83 -14.95 -28.65 -7.03
N ALA A 84 -14.74 -28.60 -5.70
CA ALA A 84 -15.79 -28.21 -4.75
C ALA A 84 -16.00 -26.68 -4.74
N THR A 85 -16.74 -26.15 -3.79
CA THR A 85 -17.04 -24.71 -3.61
C THR A 85 -15.75 -23.88 -3.46
N ALA A 86 -15.15 -23.53 -4.58
CA ALA A 86 -14.06 -22.56 -4.68
C ALA A 86 -14.63 -21.13 -4.68
N PRO A 87 -13.83 -20.12 -4.28
CA PRO A 87 -14.21 -18.72 -4.42
C PRO A 87 -14.54 -18.36 -5.87
N PHE A 88 -15.58 -17.54 -6.10
CA PHE A 88 -16.09 -17.21 -7.44
C PHE A 88 -15.05 -16.69 -8.45
N TRP A 89 -13.99 -16.04 -7.97
CA TRP A 89 -12.94 -15.45 -8.81
C TRP A 89 -11.87 -16.46 -9.23
N SER A 90 -11.80 -17.62 -8.58
CA SER A 90 -10.87 -18.68 -8.89
C SER A 90 -11.42 -19.56 -10.02
N LYS A 91 -10.90 -19.40 -11.24
CA LYS A 91 -11.31 -20.23 -12.38
C LYS A 91 -10.94 -21.70 -12.20
N THR A 92 -9.76 -21.94 -11.62
CA THR A 92 -9.23 -23.26 -11.33
C THR A 92 -8.60 -23.21 -9.94
N SER A 93 -8.97 -24.20 -9.13
CA SER A 93 -8.43 -24.37 -7.79
C SER A 93 -7.77 -25.73 -7.69
N TRP A 94 -6.73 -25.80 -6.87
CA TRP A 94 -6.01 -27.03 -6.61
C TRP A 94 -5.86 -27.24 -5.12
N TRP A 95 -5.76 -28.50 -4.70
CA TRP A 95 -5.63 -28.86 -3.29
C TRP A 95 -4.59 -29.95 -3.12
N THR A 96 -3.91 -29.92 -1.98
CA THR A 96 -3.12 -31.03 -1.46
C THR A 96 -3.21 -31.06 0.06
N LYS A 97 -3.13 -32.26 0.64
CA LYS A 97 -3.02 -32.44 2.09
C LYS A 97 -1.61 -32.16 2.59
N GLU A 98 -0.62 -32.26 1.71
CA GLU A 98 0.78 -32.00 2.04
C GLU A 98 1.01 -30.51 2.25
N LEU A 99 1.69 -30.16 3.35
CA LEU A 99 1.97 -28.76 3.69
C LEU A 99 3.37 -28.41 3.19
N ARG A 100 3.42 -27.62 2.11
CA ARG A 100 4.66 -27.27 1.44
C ARG A 100 4.89 -25.76 1.39
N LYS A 101 6.15 -25.39 1.59
CA LYS A 101 6.70 -24.05 1.41
C LYS A 101 6.69 -23.65 -0.06
N GLN A 102 6.99 -22.38 -0.34
CA GLN A 102 7.07 -21.80 -1.67
C GLN A 102 8.12 -22.49 -2.58
N ASP A 103 9.21 -23.01 -1.99
CA ASP A 103 10.25 -23.78 -2.68
C ASP A 103 9.86 -25.27 -2.90
N GLY A 104 8.70 -25.68 -2.37
CA GLY A 104 8.17 -27.04 -2.40
C GLY A 104 8.73 -27.98 -1.35
N SER A 105 9.65 -27.53 -0.50
CA SER A 105 10.02 -28.28 0.70
C SER A 105 8.83 -28.40 1.66
N PHE A 106 8.82 -29.40 2.53
CA PHE A 106 7.75 -29.56 3.52
C PHE A 106 7.93 -28.56 4.66
N PHE A 107 6.82 -28.04 5.17
CA PHE A 107 6.83 -27.46 6.51
C PHE A 107 7.05 -28.57 7.54
N SER A 108 7.88 -28.30 8.55
CA SER A 108 7.81 -29.04 9.80
C SER A 108 6.52 -28.69 10.55
N ASP A 109 6.05 -29.60 11.40
CA ASP A 109 4.88 -29.35 12.26
C ASP A 109 5.08 -28.09 13.12
N ASP A 110 6.31 -27.85 13.56
CA ASP A 110 6.65 -26.69 14.39
C ASP A 110 6.52 -25.37 13.59
N GLU A 111 7.15 -25.31 12.42
CA GLU A 111 7.04 -24.16 11.52
C GLU A 111 5.59 -23.87 11.16
N PHE A 112 4.84 -24.90 10.73
CA PHE A 112 3.46 -24.72 10.29
C PHE A 112 2.54 -24.27 11.42
N ASN A 113 2.72 -24.79 12.63
CA ASN A 113 1.82 -24.50 13.74
C ASN A 113 2.21 -23.26 14.55
N LYS A 114 3.47 -22.83 14.53
CA LYS A 114 3.93 -21.65 15.28
C LYS A 114 4.12 -20.40 14.44
N SER A 115 4.58 -20.51 13.20
CA SER A 115 4.86 -19.34 12.37
C SER A 115 3.61 -18.91 11.62
N VAL A 116 3.30 -17.62 11.66
CA VAL A 116 2.28 -17.03 10.79
C VAL A 116 2.76 -17.07 9.34
N ILE A 117 1.84 -17.41 8.43
CA ILE A 117 2.09 -17.39 6.99
C ILE A 117 1.28 -16.25 6.37
N ASN A 118 1.97 -15.21 5.90
CA ASN A 118 1.49 -14.09 5.08
C ASN A 118 2.66 -13.51 4.31
N SER A 119 2.97 -14.07 3.15
CA SER A 119 4.08 -13.53 2.35
C SER A 119 3.84 -13.73 0.88
N ALA A 120 4.09 -12.69 0.11
CA ALA A 120 4.23 -12.76 -1.34
C ALA A 120 5.63 -13.23 -1.75
N TYR A 121 5.71 -13.97 -2.85
CA TYR A 121 6.94 -14.41 -3.47
C TYR A 121 6.85 -14.25 -4.99
N SER A 122 7.92 -13.78 -5.61
CA SER A 122 8.06 -13.77 -7.07
C SER A 122 8.24 -15.18 -7.62
N SER A 123 8.07 -15.35 -8.94
CA SER A 123 8.32 -16.64 -9.59
C SER A 123 9.75 -17.15 -9.35
N GLU A 124 10.73 -16.24 -9.34
CA GLU A 124 12.14 -16.46 -9.09
C GLU A 124 12.39 -16.96 -7.66
N GLU A 125 11.74 -16.35 -6.67
CA GLU A 125 11.85 -16.72 -5.25
C GLU A 125 11.24 -18.11 -4.97
N THR A 126 10.31 -18.56 -5.80
CA THR A 126 9.79 -19.94 -5.76
C THR A 126 10.70 -20.95 -6.47
N GLY A 127 11.83 -20.51 -7.03
CA GLY A 127 12.68 -21.33 -7.90
C GLY A 127 11.95 -21.76 -9.18
N TYR A 128 11.04 -20.92 -9.69
CA TYR A 128 10.16 -21.18 -10.83
C TYR A 128 9.25 -22.41 -10.68
N ARG A 129 9.07 -22.90 -9.44
CA ARG A 129 8.12 -23.97 -9.14
C ARG A 129 6.69 -23.52 -9.44
N PHE A 130 6.44 -22.23 -9.28
CA PHE A 130 5.27 -21.55 -9.83
C PHE A 130 5.74 -20.63 -10.96
N PRO A 131 5.14 -20.70 -12.16
CA PRO A 131 5.52 -19.85 -13.30
C PRO A 131 4.97 -18.41 -13.17
N TYR A 132 4.54 -18.03 -11.97
CA TYR A 132 3.91 -16.77 -11.62
C TYR A 132 4.20 -16.49 -10.14
N SER A 133 4.06 -15.22 -9.77
CA SER A 133 4.20 -14.77 -8.40
C SER A 133 2.98 -15.19 -7.58
N ILE A 134 3.22 -15.57 -6.33
CA ILE A 134 2.22 -16.15 -5.45
C ILE A 134 2.16 -15.39 -4.12
N PHE A 135 1.01 -15.46 -3.47
CA PHE A 135 0.86 -14.99 -2.11
C PHE A 135 0.37 -16.14 -1.22
N LEU A 136 1.10 -16.39 -0.13
CA LEU A 136 0.78 -17.41 0.86
C LEU A 136 0.04 -16.79 2.05
N ILE A 137 -1.08 -17.37 2.48
CA ILE A 137 -1.80 -16.90 3.67
C ILE A 137 -2.47 -18.02 4.47
N ASP A 138 -2.33 -17.97 5.80
CA ASP A 138 -3.10 -18.77 6.73
C ASP A 138 -4.57 -18.35 6.79
N SER A 139 -5.49 -19.30 7.00
CA SER A 139 -6.88 -19.02 7.36
C SER A 139 -6.96 -18.18 8.66
N LEU A 140 -8.03 -17.39 8.80
CA LEU A 140 -8.27 -16.58 9.99
C LEU A 140 -8.27 -17.40 11.29
N GLU A 141 -8.80 -18.62 11.27
CA GLU A 141 -8.82 -19.48 12.45
C GLU A 141 -7.41 -19.94 12.86
N ARG A 142 -6.53 -20.19 11.88
CA ARG A 142 -5.13 -20.52 12.16
C ARG A 142 -4.39 -19.35 12.79
N TYR A 143 -4.61 -18.13 12.31
CA TYR A 143 -4.10 -16.92 12.96
C TYR A 143 -4.49 -16.84 14.44
N ARG A 144 -5.78 -17.06 14.74
CA ARG A 144 -6.30 -17.01 16.11
C ARG A 144 -5.67 -18.05 17.02
N ARG A 145 -5.50 -19.30 16.55
CA ARG A 145 -4.83 -20.35 17.32
C ARG A 145 -3.34 -20.08 17.57
N LYS A 146 -2.70 -19.34 16.67
CA LYS A 146 -1.31 -18.86 16.84
C LYS A 146 -1.18 -17.69 17.81
N GLY A 147 -2.27 -17.29 18.48
CA GLY A 147 -2.27 -16.23 19.47
C GLY A 147 -2.41 -14.82 18.87
N HIS A 148 -2.74 -14.71 17.59
CA HIS A 148 -3.03 -13.43 16.94
C HIS A 148 -4.55 -13.18 17.00
N PRO A 149 -5.05 -12.25 17.83
CA PRO A 149 -6.49 -12.01 18.01
C PRO A 149 -7.07 -11.19 16.85
N TRP A 150 -6.77 -11.60 15.62
CA TRP A 150 -7.19 -10.90 14.42
C TRP A 150 -8.68 -11.03 14.20
N THR A 151 -9.27 -9.91 13.81
CA THR A 151 -10.59 -9.84 13.22
C THR A 151 -10.51 -10.23 11.74
N ALA A 152 -11.65 -10.45 11.09
CA ALA A 152 -11.61 -10.72 9.66
C ALA A 152 -11.18 -9.47 8.88
N GLU A 153 -11.41 -8.27 9.41
CA GLU A 153 -10.93 -7.01 8.85
C GLU A 153 -9.41 -6.89 8.92
N ASP A 154 -8.77 -7.32 10.01
CA ASP A 154 -7.30 -7.38 10.09
C ASP A 154 -6.74 -8.36 9.06
N TRP A 155 -7.39 -9.51 8.91
CA TRP A 155 -7.02 -10.51 7.89
C TRP A 155 -7.22 -9.99 6.46
N MET A 156 -8.33 -9.29 6.18
CA MET A 156 -8.60 -8.64 4.88
C MET A 156 -7.54 -7.60 4.54
N ALA A 157 -7.15 -6.79 5.53
CA ALA A 157 -6.12 -5.76 5.37
C ALA A 157 -4.79 -6.39 4.94
N ILE A 158 -4.31 -7.40 5.68
CA ILE A 158 -3.10 -8.15 5.33
C ILE A 158 -3.23 -8.88 3.99
N PHE A 159 -4.40 -9.43 3.68
CA PHE A 159 -4.64 -10.00 2.36
C PHE A 159 -4.40 -8.97 1.26
N TRP A 160 -4.94 -7.74 1.37
CA TRP A 160 -4.70 -6.71 0.36
C TRP A 160 -3.25 -6.24 0.30
N HIS A 161 -2.55 -6.13 1.45
CA HIS A 161 -1.12 -5.81 1.52
C HIS A 161 -0.31 -6.78 0.64
N GLU A 162 -0.49 -8.07 0.88
CA GLU A 162 0.30 -9.10 0.22
C GLU A 162 -0.12 -9.33 -1.24
N VAL A 163 -1.41 -9.25 -1.55
CA VAL A 163 -1.89 -9.24 -2.94
C VAL A 163 -1.29 -8.06 -3.70
N PHE A 164 -1.07 -6.93 -3.04
CA PHE A 164 -0.43 -5.78 -3.66
C PHE A 164 1.06 -6.01 -3.95
N HIS A 165 1.79 -6.79 -3.15
CA HIS A 165 3.14 -7.21 -3.53
C HIS A 165 3.18 -8.04 -4.81
N VAL A 166 2.24 -8.97 -4.99
CA VAL A 166 2.13 -9.73 -6.25
C VAL A 166 1.77 -8.79 -7.42
N TYR A 167 0.92 -7.78 -7.17
CA TYR A 167 0.64 -6.74 -8.15
C TYR A 167 1.91 -5.95 -8.52
N GLN A 168 2.66 -5.46 -7.54
CA GLN A 168 3.91 -4.72 -7.74
C GLN A 168 4.90 -5.51 -8.59
N ASP A 169 5.09 -6.80 -8.30
CA ASP A 169 5.99 -7.67 -9.05
C ASP A 169 5.65 -7.70 -10.54
N SER A 170 4.35 -7.75 -10.89
CA SER A 170 3.89 -7.65 -12.28
C SER A 170 4.10 -6.28 -12.93
N GLN A 171 4.35 -5.25 -12.12
CA GLN A 171 4.48 -3.85 -12.56
C GLN A 171 5.92 -3.34 -12.51
N TYR A 172 6.87 -4.04 -11.90
CA TYR A 172 8.25 -3.56 -11.86
C TYR A 172 8.93 -3.70 -13.22
N LYS A 173 9.81 -2.76 -13.54
CA LYS A 173 10.83 -2.99 -14.57
C LYS A 173 11.85 -4.01 -14.06
N PRO A 174 12.26 -5.02 -14.85
CA PRO A 174 13.21 -6.03 -14.42
C PRO A 174 14.52 -5.47 -13.83
N GLU A 175 14.98 -4.31 -14.31
CA GLU A 175 16.21 -3.67 -13.80
C GLU A 175 16.07 -3.11 -12.39
N LEU A 176 14.84 -2.92 -11.90
CA LEU A 176 14.53 -2.41 -10.56
C LEU A 176 14.42 -3.52 -9.51
N THR A 177 14.20 -4.77 -9.92
CA THR A 177 14.02 -5.94 -9.05
C THR A 177 15.21 -6.91 -9.07
N ALA A 178 16.35 -6.50 -9.63
CA ALA A 178 17.58 -7.28 -9.55
C ALA A 178 17.92 -7.65 -8.08
N SER A 179 18.29 -8.90 -7.83
CA SER A 179 18.40 -9.50 -6.48
C SER A 179 19.29 -8.74 -5.48
N GLU A 180 20.27 -7.97 -5.97
CA GLU A 180 21.11 -7.13 -5.12
C GLU A 180 20.31 -5.99 -4.44
N LYS A 181 19.25 -5.50 -5.09
CA LYS A 181 18.38 -4.40 -4.63
C LYS A 181 17.28 -4.85 -3.66
N THR A 182 16.97 -6.15 -3.63
CA THR A 182 15.88 -6.72 -2.83
C THR A 182 16.36 -7.43 -1.56
N SER A 183 17.66 -7.38 -1.27
CA SER A 183 18.24 -7.96 -0.05
C SER A 183 17.98 -7.07 1.17
N ILE A 184 17.45 -7.65 2.25
CA ILE A 184 17.29 -6.95 3.53
C ILE A 184 18.63 -6.72 4.26
N GLU A 185 19.65 -7.53 3.98
CA GLU A 185 20.89 -7.54 4.78
C GLU A 185 21.60 -6.17 4.85
N PRO A 186 21.75 -5.41 3.74
CA PRO A 186 22.40 -4.12 3.79
C PRO A 186 21.71 -3.09 4.69
N ILE A 187 20.40 -3.23 4.93
CA ILE A 187 19.65 -2.28 5.77
C ILE A 187 19.47 -2.74 7.22
N LYS A 188 19.76 -4.00 7.56
CA LYS A 188 19.62 -4.49 8.95
C LYS A 188 20.40 -3.63 9.94
N ASN A 189 21.64 -3.28 9.60
CA ASN A 189 22.48 -2.43 10.44
C ASN A 189 21.95 -1.00 10.59
N LEU A 190 21.05 -0.54 9.71
CA LEU A 190 20.41 0.77 9.82
C LEU A 190 19.22 0.75 10.78
N LEU A 191 18.58 -0.42 10.98
CA LEU A 191 17.42 -0.56 11.87
C LEU A 191 17.77 -0.28 13.33
N ASP A 192 19.04 -0.48 13.70
CA ASP A 192 19.54 -0.30 15.08
C ASP A 192 20.56 0.85 15.21
N ASP A 193 20.83 1.62 14.15
CA ASP A 193 21.80 2.74 14.18
C ASP A 193 21.12 4.00 14.77
N PRO A 194 21.39 4.41 16.03
CA PRO A 194 20.64 5.46 16.70
C PRO A 194 20.80 6.82 16.04
N VAL A 195 21.98 7.11 15.47
CA VAL A 195 22.24 8.37 14.76
C VAL A 195 21.43 8.41 13.47
N TYR A 196 21.35 7.27 12.79
CA TYR A 196 20.55 7.12 11.58
C TYR A 196 19.04 7.29 11.85
N LEU A 197 18.54 6.63 12.89
CA LEU A 197 17.14 6.73 13.32
C LEU A 197 16.77 8.16 13.78
N GLU A 198 17.68 8.89 14.43
CA GLU A 198 17.45 10.29 14.79
C GLU A 198 17.25 11.18 13.55
N LEU A 199 18.08 11.00 12.50
CA LEU A 199 17.92 11.72 11.24
C LEU A 199 16.61 11.39 10.54
N LEU A 200 16.21 10.10 10.54
CA LEU A 200 14.91 9.67 10.03
C LEU A 200 13.74 10.29 10.80
N GLN A 201 13.85 10.38 12.13
CA GLN A 201 12.86 11.02 12.98
C GLN A 201 12.69 12.50 12.65
N GLN A 202 13.80 13.22 12.40
CA GLN A 202 13.77 14.61 11.95
C GLN A 202 13.08 14.76 10.59
N GLU A 203 13.33 13.85 9.66
CA GLU A 203 12.64 13.81 8.37
C GLU A 203 11.13 13.55 8.52
N GLN A 204 10.74 12.58 9.35
CA GLN A 204 9.32 12.28 9.56
C GLN A 204 8.59 13.39 10.31
N ALA A 205 9.26 14.17 11.16
CA ALA A 205 8.67 15.37 11.75
C ALA A 205 8.32 16.42 10.68
N LEU A 206 9.20 16.63 9.69
CA LEU A 206 8.92 17.50 8.54
C LEU A 206 7.83 16.92 7.63
N MET A 207 7.80 15.59 7.47
CA MET A 207 6.75 14.88 6.73
C MET A 207 5.37 15.08 7.37
N LYS A 208 5.29 14.93 8.70
CA LYS A 208 4.08 15.22 9.48
C LYS A 208 3.65 16.68 9.35
N GLU A 209 4.59 17.62 9.47
CA GLU A 209 4.32 19.04 9.24
C GLU A 209 3.68 19.23 7.87
N ALA A 210 4.26 18.67 6.80
CA ALA A 210 3.76 18.78 5.44
C ALA A 210 2.37 18.15 5.25
N LEU A 211 2.16 16.92 5.71
CA LEU A 211 0.88 16.21 5.57
C LEU A 211 -0.28 16.92 6.28
N LEU A 212 0.00 17.59 7.40
CA LEU A 212 -0.96 18.39 8.15
C LEU A 212 -1.18 19.79 7.56
N GLN A 213 -0.38 20.26 6.60
CA GLN A 213 -0.61 21.55 5.95
C GLN A 213 -1.81 21.48 4.98
N PRO A 214 -2.89 22.26 5.19
CA PRO A 214 -4.02 22.29 4.27
C PRO A 214 -3.72 23.11 2.99
N LYS A 215 -2.77 24.05 3.05
CA LYS A 215 -2.47 24.97 1.95
C LYS A 215 -1.25 24.51 1.17
N LEU A 216 -1.43 24.28 -0.14
CA LEU A 216 -0.37 23.81 -1.02
C LEU A 216 0.91 24.67 -1.00
N PRO A 217 0.88 26.02 -1.00
CA PRO A 217 2.12 26.80 -0.97
C PRO A 217 3.01 26.54 0.26
N LYS A 218 2.40 26.44 1.45
CA LYS A 218 3.15 26.13 2.69
C LYS A 218 3.65 24.69 2.68
N LYS A 219 2.84 23.76 2.18
CA LYS A 219 3.24 22.36 2.00
C LYS A 219 4.45 22.26 1.06
N ASN A 220 4.41 22.94 -0.08
CA ASN A 220 5.50 22.95 -1.05
C ASN A 220 6.78 23.56 -0.48
N GLU A 221 6.65 24.59 0.36
CA GLU A 221 7.78 25.14 1.11
C GLU A 221 8.38 24.09 2.06
N THR A 222 7.57 23.47 2.93
CA THR A 222 8.04 22.42 3.86
C THR A 222 8.68 21.25 3.11
N VAL A 223 8.03 20.74 2.05
CA VAL A 223 8.53 19.59 1.28
C VAL A 223 9.81 19.94 0.51
N CYS A 224 9.77 20.98 -0.32
CA CYS A 224 10.85 21.25 -1.27
C CYS A 224 12.03 22.01 -0.68
N GLN A 225 11.82 22.76 0.42
CA GLN A 225 12.88 23.58 1.02
C GLN A 225 13.40 23.01 2.35
N LYS A 226 12.66 22.12 3.01
CA LYS A 226 13.09 21.52 4.28
C LYS A 226 13.26 20.00 4.18
N TYR A 227 12.19 19.27 3.87
CA TYR A 227 12.19 17.79 3.87
C TYR A 227 13.17 17.21 2.85
N LEU A 228 13.04 17.59 1.58
CA LEU A 228 13.87 17.01 0.52
C LEU A 228 15.38 17.32 0.71
N PRO A 229 15.80 18.54 1.09
CA PRO A 229 17.19 18.79 1.49
C PRO A 229 17.67 17.92 2.67
N GLN A 230 16.87 17.78 3.73
CA GLN A 230 17.22 16.94 4.89
C GLN A 230 17.44 15.48 4.46
N ARG A 231 16.53 14.95 3.66
CA ARG A 231 16.61 13.59 3.11
C ARG A 231 17.84 13.38 2.25
N ARG A 232 18.16 14.32 1.37
CA ARG A 232 19.40 14.30 0.58
C ARG A 232 20.64 14.28 1.47
N LEU A 233 20.67 15.08 2.54
CA LEU A 233 21.81 15.08 3.48
C LEU A 233 21.99 13.71 4.15
N ARG A 234 20.91 13.04 4.57
CA ARG A 234 20.98 11.67 5.12
C ARG A 234 21.46 10.66 4.06
N HIS A 235 20.91 10.71 2.85
CA HIS A 235 21.30 9.81 1.76
C HIS A 235 22.77 9.98 1.37
N GLU A 236 23.28 11.21 1.29
CA GLU A 236 24.71 11.48 1.06
C GLU A 236 25.56 10.99 2.23
N GLY A 237 25.09 11.12 3.47
CA GLY A 237 25.75 10.55 4.64
C GLY A 237 25.93 9.03 4.56
N LEU A 238 24.94 8.30 4.01
CA LEU A 238 25.06 6.86 3.77
C LEU A 238 26.11 6.55 2.68
N LYS A 239 26.13 7.30 1.58
CA LYS A 239 27.10 7.13 0.49
C LYS A 239 28.53 7.37 0.97
N ILE A 240 28.77 8.44 1.72
CA ILE A 240 30.10 8.78 2.28
C ILE A 240 30.62 7.65 3.20
N LYS A 241 29.72 7.00 3.94
CA LYS A 241 30.05 5.85 4.79
C LYS A 241 30.22 4.52 4.02
N GLY A 242 30.20 4.54 2.69
CA GLY A 242 30.30 3.35 1.84
C GLY A 242 29.06 2.45 1.88
N ARG A 243 27.90 2.96 2.33
CA ARG A 243 26.65 2.20 2.49
C ARG A 243 25.70 2.38 1.31
N GLN A 244 26.21 2.43 0.08
CA GLN A 244 25.39 2.64 -1.12
C GLN A 244 24.36 1.54 -1.35
N GLY A 245 24.71 0.27 -1.10
CA GLY A 245 23.75 -0.84 -1.19
C GLY A 245 22.60 -0.71 -0.18
N ALA A 246 22.88 -0.22 1.03
CA ALA A 246 21.83 0.04 2.03
C ALA A 246 20.85 1.11 1.57
N LEU A 247 21.35 2.20 0.95
CA LEU A 247 20.49 3.24 0.39
C LEU A 247 19.60 2.69 -0.75
N GLN A 248 20.15 1.89 -1.66
CA GLN A 248 19.36 1.30 -2.75
C GLN A 248 18.24 0.39 -2.22
N ASN A 249 18.55 -0.42 -1.22
CA ASN A 249 17.58 -1.35 -0.63
C ASN A 249 16.54 -0.61 0.19
N GLU A 250 16.92 0.42 0.94
CA GLU A 250 15.97 1.30 1.62
C GLU A 250 14.97 1.92 0.64
N LEU A 251 15.45 2.52 -0.45
CA LEU A 251 14.58 3.14 -1.46
C LEU A 251 13.62 2.11 -2.08
N PHE A 252 14.09 0.88 -2.30
CA PHE A 252 13.25 -0.22 -2.78
C PHE A 252 12.20 -0.62 -1.74
N TYR A 253 12.58 -0.89 -0.50
CA TYR A 253 11.66 -1.31 0.56
C TYR A 253 10.66 -0.22 0.95
N GLU A 254 11.04 1.06 0.90
CA GLU A 254 10.10 2.16 1.09
C GLU A 254 8.99 2.12 0.04
N VAL A 255 9.30 1.88 -1.24
CA VAL A 255 8.25 1.72 -2.25
C VAL A 255 7.50 0.41 -2.09
N SER A 256 8.20 -0.72 -1.97
CA SER A 256 7.56 -2.04 -1.88
C SER A 256 6.61 -2.11 -0.68
N GLU A 257 7.12 -1.92 0.53
CA GLU A 257 6.35 -2.06 1.76
C GLU A 257 5.47 -0.85 2.02
N GLY A 258 5.95 0.35 1.70
CA GLY A 258 5.19 1.58 1.91
C GLY A 258 3.97 1.69 1.01
N THR A 259 4.06 1.27 -0.25
CA THR A 259 2.89 1.27 -1.14
C THR A 259 1.94 0.09 -0.86
N ALA A 260 2.44 -1.07 -0.42
CA ALA A 260 1.61 -2.16 0.07
C ALA A 260 0.82 -1.76 1.32
N ARG A 261 1.48 -1.15 2.31
CA ARG A 261 0.82 -0.58 3.49
C ARG A 261 -0.15 0.54 3.14
N TYR A 262 0.17 1.35 2.13
CA TYR A 262 -0.76 2.35 1.61
C TYR A 262 -2.03 1.68 1.09
N VAL A 263 -1.91 0.63 0.27
CA VAL A 263 -3.06 -0.08 -0.27
C VAL A 263 -3.86 -0.77 0.83
N GLU A 264 -3.19 -1.41 1.79
CA GLU A 264 -3.81 -1.97 3.00
C GLU A 264 -4.73 -0.96 3.70
N GLU A 265 -4.15 0.15 4.17
CA GLU A 265 -4.82 1.12 5.02
C GLU A 265 -5.89 1.90 4.24
N ILE A 266 -5.59 2.35 3.02
CA ILE A 266 -6.53 3.15 2.24
C ILE A 266 -7.69 2.28 1.70
N THR A 267 -7.46 1.02 1.35
CA THR A 267 -8.54 0.09 0.98
C THR A 267 -9.48 -0.16 2.16
N ALA A 268 -8.91 -0.40 3.35
CA ALA A 268 -9.70 -0.59 4.57
C ALA A 268 -10.50 0.68 4.93
N LEU A 269 -9.91 1.87 4.82
CA LEU A 269 -10.60 3.14 5.04
C LEU A 269 -11.70 3.42 4.02
N THR A 270 -11.48 3.09 2.76
CA THR A 270 -12.50 3.26 1.70
C THR A 270 -13.65 2.26 1.90
N ALA A 271 -13.35 1.01 2.24
CA ALA A 271 -14.35 0.01 2.61
C ALA A 271 -15.17 0.45 3.83
N ALA A 272 -14.51 1.04 4.83
CA ALA A 272 -15.14 1.57 6.04
C ALA A 272 -16.17 2.68 5.77
N LYS A 273 -16.02 3.43 4.66
CA LYS A 273 -16.94 4.50 4.27
C LYS A 273 -18.15 3.99 3.47
N LEU A 274 -18.16 2.72 3.05
CA LEU A 274 -19.28 2.18 2.29
C LEU A 274 -20.56 2.16 3.15
N PRO A 275 -21.73 2.49 2.56
CA PRO A 275 -23.00 2.35 3.26
C PRO A 275 -23.24 0.92 3.72
N ALA A 276 -23.89 0.75 4.88
CA ALA A 276 -24.17 -0.59 5.44
C ALA A 276 -24.93 -1.51 4.46
N ILE A 277 -25.84 -0.96 3.65
CA ILE A 277 -26.56 -1.70 2.61
C ILE A 277 -25.63 -2.25 1.51
N GLU A 278 -24.57 -1.52 1.17
CA GLU A 278 -23.57 -1.97 0.19
C GLU A 278 -22.67 -3.05 0.81
N LEU A 279 -22.20 -2.84 2.04
CA LEU A 279 -21.44 -3.86 2.78
C LEU A 279 -22.23 -5.17 2.90
N LYS A 280 -23.54 -5.10 3.16
CA LYS A 280 -24.42 -6.28 3.18
C LYS A 280 -24.44 -7.05 1.85
N LYS A 281 -24.44 -6.35 0.71
CA LYS A 281 -24.44 -7.00 -0.62
C LYS A 281 -23.10 -7.69 -0.92
N LEU A 282 -22.01 -7.12 -0.42
CA LEU A 282 -20.65 -7.65 -0.63
C LEU A 282 -20.32 -8.82 0.33
N ASP A 283 -21.10 -9.00 1.40
CA ASP A 283 -20.95 -10.11 2.33
C ASP A 283 -21.38 -11.44 1.69
N ALA A 284 -20.42 -12.35 1.51
CA ALA A 284 -20.68 -13.70 1.02
C ALA A 284 -21.20 -14.66 2.12
N GLY A 285 -21.88 -14.12 3.15
CA GLY A 285 -22.43 -14.88 4.26
C GLY A 285 -21.46 -15.13 5.41
N LEU A 286 -20.35 -14.38 5.47
CA LEU A 286 -19.30 -14.53 6.47
C LEU A 286 -19.82 -14.29 7.90
N TYR A 287 -20.80 -13.39 8.07
CA TYR A 287 -21.21 -12.93 9.40
C TYR A 287 -22.64 -13.25 9.81
N GLY A 288 -23.50 -13.75 8.90
CA GLY A 288 -24.85 -14.24 9.22
C GLY A 288 -25.78 -13.31 10.03
N GLY A 289 -25.42 -12.04 10.28
CA GLY A 289 -26.07 -11.17 11.24
C GLY A 289 -26.13 -9.68 10.81
N PRO A 290 -27.04 -8.89 11.40
CA PRO A 290 -27.31 -7.49 11.03
C PRO A 290 -26.31 -6.46 11.59
N ASP A 291 -25.38 -6.87 12.46
CA ASP A 291 -24.42 -5.95 13.09
C ASP A 291 -23.17 -5.77 12.21
N TYR A 292 -23.23 -4.74 11.36
CA TYR A 292 -22.13 -4.31 10.51
C TYR A 292 -21.15 -3.42 11.30
N SER A 293 -20.56 -3.96 12.37
CA SER A 293 -19.37 -3.40 13.05
C SER A 293 -18.11 -3.46 12.18
N ARG A 294 -18.28 -3.73 10.88
CA ARG A 294 -17.24 -3.79 9.88
C ARG A 294 -16.42 -2.53 9.85
N PHE A 295 -15.11 -2.75 9.89
CA PHE A 295 -14.10 -1.72 9.80
C PHE A 295 -14.27 -0.59 10.84
N GLN A 296 -14.93 -0.81 11.98
CA GLN A 296 -15.09 0.24 13.00
C GLN A 296 -13.73 0.75 13.51
N LYS A 297 -12.75 -0.14 13.61
CA LYS A 297 -11.34 0.20 13.86
C LYS A 297 -10.78 1.20 12.83
N PHE A 298 -11.16 1.10 11.57
CA PHE A 298 -10.72 2.00 10.50
C PHE A 298 -11.60 3.26 10.42
N LYS A 299 -12.91 3.16 10.70
CA LYS A 299 -13.79 4.33 10.83
C LYS A 299 -13.30 5.30 11.91
N SER A 300 -12.78 4.77 13.01
CA SER A 300 -12.24 5.58 14.11
C SER A 300 -10.84 6.16 13.83
N ARG A 301 -10.21 5.76 12.72
CA ARG A 301 -8.88 6.20 12.28
C ARG A 301 -8.98 6.92 10.94
N PRO A 302 -9.60 8.12 10.87
CA PRO A 302 -9.69 8.87 9.62
C PRO A 302 -8.29 9.17 9.07
N LEU A 303 -8.17 9.59 7.82
CA LEU A 303 -6.86 9.84 7.19
C LEU A 303 -5.96 10.82 7.99
N ALA A 304 -6.56 11.79 8.69
CA ALA A 304 -5.86 12.70 9.59
C ALA A 304 -5.19 11.99 10.79
N TYR A 305 -5.75 10.86 11.26
CA TYR A 305 -5.11 9.99 12.25
C TYR A 305 -3.75 9.50 11.72
N HIS A 306 -3.72 8.95 10.50
CA HIS A 306 -2.47 8.46 9.90
C HIS A 306 -1.44 9.58 9.74
N TYR A 307 -1.85 10.77 9.29
CA TYR A 307 -0.96 11.93 9.19
C TYR A 307 -0.32 12.31 10.54
N ALA A 308 -1.05 12.15 11.64
CA ALA A 308 -0.56 12.48 12.96
C ALA A 308 0.42 11.44 13.55
N GLN A 309 0.52 10.24 12.95
CA GLN A 309 1.34 9.13 13.45
C GLN A 309 2.55 8.81 12.56
N VAL A 310 2.76 9.53 11.45
CA VAL A 310 3.89 9.26 10.53
C VAL A 310 5.28 9.46 11.15
N ASP A 311 5.34 10.21 12.26
CA ASP A 311 6.55 10.45 13.05
C ASP A 311 6.71 9.45 14.19
N GLN A 312 5.98 8.34 14.17
CA GLN A 312 6.10 7.29 15.17
C GLN A 312 6.62 6.02 14.52
N PHE A 313 7.68 5.47 15.09
CA PHE A 313 8.23 4.16 14.72
C PHE A 313 7.88 3.17 15.82
N PRO A 314 6.82 2.35 15.64
CA PRO A 314 6.48 1.33 16.62
C PRO A 314 7.67 0.38 16.81
N GLN A 315 7.95 0.00 18.06
CA GLN A 315 9.05 -0.90 18.38
C GLN A 315 8.91 -2.21 17.59
N GLY A 316 10.00 -2.66 16.97
CA GLY A 316 10.04 -3.87 16.16
C GLY A 316 9.39 -3.74 14.77
N THR A 317 8.85 -2.58 14.40
CA THR A 317 8.40 -2.30 13.03
C THR A 317 9.55 -1.68 12.25
N PRO A 318 9.95 -2.25 11.09
CA PRO A 318 10.99 -1.63 10.27
C PRO A 318 10.57 -0.23 9.81
N TYR A 319 11.48 0.75 9.89
CA TYR A 319 11.15 2.15 9.63
C TYR A 319 10.60 2.38 8.21
N TYR A 320 11.04 1.59 7.23
CA TYR A 320 10.64 1.74 5.82
C TYR A 320 9.14 1.51 5.59
N TYR A 321 8.46 0.76 6.46
CA TYR A 321 6.99 0.66 6.45
C TYR A 321 6.33 2.01 6.76
N VAL A 322 6.91 2.78 7.67
CA VAL A 322 6.38 4.09 8.06
C VAL A 322 6.80 5.11 7.03
N THR A 323 8.09 5.21 6.71
CA THR A 323 8.58 6.26 5.81
C THR A 323 8.02 6.12 4.40
N GLY A 324 7.94 4.90 3.86
CA GLY A 324 7.33 4.62 2.57
C GLY A 324 5.83 4.93 2.52
N PHE A 325 5.06 4.54 3.55
CA PHE A 325 3.64 4.88 3.65
C PHE A 325 3.43 6.40 3.72
N SER A 326 4.23 7.11 4.51
CA SER A 326 4.18 8.57 4.62
C SER A 326 4.48 9.26 3.28
N LEU A 327 5.46 8.75 2.52
CA LEU A 327 5.79 9.23 1.18
C LEU A 327 4.62 9.03 0.20
N ALA A 328 3.97 7.87 0.21
CA ALA A 328 2.78 7.61 -0.61
C ALA A 328 1.63 8.56 -0.27
N LEU A 329 1.35 8.77 1.02
CA LEU A 329 0.34 9.74 1.49
C LEU A 329 0.67 11.17 1.06
N LEU A 330 1.94 11.56 1.10
CA LEU A 330 2.37 12.90 0.69
C LEU A 330 2.17 13.09 -0.81
N LEU A 331 2.59 12.12 -1.63
CA LEU A 331 2.46 12.20 -3.08
C LEU A 331 1.01 12.24 -3.53
N ASP A 332 0.08 11.57 -2.82
CA ASP A 332 -1.36 11.71 -3.05
C ASP A 332 -1.85 13.16 -2.92
N GLN A 333 -1.24 13.95 -2.04
CA GLN A 333 -1.58 15.36 -1.84
C GLN A 333 -0.86 16.31 -2.80
N LEU A 334 0.28 15.89 -3.39
CA LEU A 334 1.12 16.74 -4.22
C LEU A 334 0.94 16.49 -5.72
N ASP A 335 0.93 15.22 -6.14
CA ASP A 335 0.88 14.79 -7.53
C ASP A 335 0.08 13.49 -7.67
N PRO A 336 -1.27 13.52 -7.75
CA PRO A 336 -2.11 12.33 -7.82
C PRO A 336 -1.81 11.37 -8.98
N ALA A 337 -1.02 11.79 -9.98
CA ALA A 337 -0.60 10.92 -11.09
C ALA A 337 0.57 10.00 -10.73
N TRP A 338 1.21 10.18 -9.56
CA TRP A 338 2.44 9.48 -9.15
C TRP A 338 2.34 7.94 -9.19
N LYS A 339 1.15 7.38 -8.94
CA LYS A 339 0.91 5.92 -8.91
C LYS A 339 1.09 5.25 -10.27
N LYS A 340 0.97 5.99 -11.37
CA LYS A 340 0.96 5.42 -12.73
C LYS A 340 2.30 4.82 -13.14
N ASP A 341 3.38 5.33 -12.58
CA ASP A 341 4.74 5.03 -13.06
C ASP A 341 5.76 4.91 -11.92
N ILE A 342 5.32 4.83 -10.65
CA ILE A 342 6.24 4.65 -9.50
C ILE A 342 7.09 3.39 -9.61
N PHE A 343 6.52 2.26 -10.08
CA PHE A 343 7.23 0.99 -10.29
C PHE A 343 8.08 0.96 -11.57
N GLN A 344 8.04 2.04 -12.35
CA GLN A 344 8.74 2.21 -13.63
C GLN A 344 9.85 3.27 -13.55
N THR A 345 9.96 3.96 -12.41
CA THR A 345 10.82 5.13 -12.18
C THR A 345 12.03 4.74 -11.34
N GLU A 346 13.23 5.03 -11.83
CA GLU A 346 14.46 4.90 -11.03
C GLU A 346 14.41 5.83 -9.81
N ASN A 347 14.97 5.39 -8.68
CA ASN A 347 14.93 6.12 -7.41
C ASN A 347 13.52 6.44 -6.90
N PHE A 348 12.48 5.81 -7.46
CA PHE A 348 11.22 5.63 -6.76
C PHE A 348 10.59 6.95 -6.28
N PHE A 349 10.25 7.04 -4.98
CA PHE A 349 9.64 8.23 -4.39
C PHE A 349 10.52 9.47 -4.47
N ASP A 350 11.84 9.32 -4.34
CA ASP A 350 12.77 10.45 -4.42
C ASP A 350 12.66 11.12 -5.78
N ALA A 351 12.71 10.35 -6.87
CA ALA A 351 12.57 10.91 -8.22
C ALA A 351 11.23 11.64 -8.42
N LYS A 352 10.13 11.13 -7.84
CA LYS A 352 8.82 11.81 -7.90
C LYS A 352 8.83 13.14 -7.17
N LEU A 353 9.34 13.16 -5.93
CA LEU A 353 9.43 14.38 -5.13
C LEU A 353 10.40 15.40 -5.73
N GLU A 354 11.52 14.95 -6.28
CA GLU A 354 12.48 15.81 -6.96
C GLU A 354 11.88 16.46 -8.21
N SER A 355 11.22 15.66 -9.05
CA SER A 355 10.53 16.17 -10.24
C SER A 355 9.44 17.19 -9.86
N TYR A 356 8.64 16.88 -8.83
CA TYR A 356 7.64 17.78 -8.29
C TYR A 356 8.25 19.11 -7.84
N CYS A 357 9.30 19.05 -7.01
CA CYS A 357 9.94 20.24 -6.47
C CYS A 357 10.66 21.07 -7.54
N GLN A 358 11.23 20.45 -8.56
CA GLN A 358 11.80 21.18 -9.71
C GLN A 358 10.73 21.99 -10.45
N LYS A 359 9.56 21.38 -10.75
CA LYS A 359 8.43 22.08 -11.38
C LYS A 359 7.96 23.25 -10.51
N TYR A 360 7.76 23.03 -9.22
CA TYR A 360 7.37 24.07 -8.26
C TYR A 360 8.36 25.25 -8.23
N GLN A 361 9.67 24.98 -8.22
CA GLN A 361 10.69 26.04 -8.23
C GLN A 361 10.66 26.84 -9.54
N GLN A 362 10.48 26.17 -10.67
CA GLN A 362 10.34 26.85 -11.97
C GLN A 362 9.12 27.77 -12.01
N GLU A 363 7.97 27.30 -11.50
CA GLU A 363 6.75 28.10 -11.38
C GLU A 363 6.95 29.31 -10.46
N LEU A 364 7.60 29.12 -9.31
CA LEU A 364 7.89 30.21 -8.37
C LEU A 364 8.80 31.27 -8.99
N ILE A 365 9.83 30.86 -9.74
CA ILE A 365 10.71 31.77 -10.49
C ILE A 365 9.92 32.52 -11.57
N ALA A 366 9.06 31.82 -12.32
CA ALA A 366 8.21 32.43 -13.34
C ALA A 366 7.25 33.46 -12.73
N GLN A 367 6.62 33.15 -11.59
CA GLN A 367 5.74 34.06 -10.86
C GLN A 367 6.50 35.30 -10.37
N LYS A 368 7.69 35.14 -9.77
CA LYS A 368 8.53 36.25 -9.33
C LYS A 368 8.94 37.16 -10.50
N ARG A 369 9.30 36.57 -11.65
CA ARG A 369 9.62 37.32 -12.88
C ARG A 369 8.41 38.10 -13.40
N ALA A 370 7.23 37.48 -13.43
CA ALA A 370 5.99 38.13 -13.85
C ALA A 370 5.61 39.30 -12.93
N GLN A 371 5.74 39.12 -11.61
CA GLN A 371 5.50 40.19 -10.63
C GLN A 371 6.50 41.34 -10.79
N ALA A 372 7.79 41.04 -10.96
CA ALA A 372 8.82 42.04 -11.19
C ALA A 372 8.57 42.84 -12.48
N LYS A 373 8.16 42.17 -13.56
CA LYS A 373 7.77 42.81 -14.83
C LYS A 373 6.56 43.74 -14.63
N LYS A 374 5.50 43.28 -13.96
CA LYS A 374 4.32 44.10 -13.65
C LYS A 374 4.70 45.33 -12.84
N HIS A 375 5.56 45.18 -11.84
CA HIS A 375 6.05 46.29 -11.03
C HIS A 375 6.89 47.29 -11.84
N ALA A 376 7.76 46.81 -12.73
CA ALA A 376 8.54 47.66 -13.63
C ALA A 376 7.64 48.44 -14.61
N GLU A 377 6.61 47.80 -15.17
CA GLU A 377 5.63 48.44 -16.05
C GLU A 377 4.82 49.52 -15.30
N MET A 378 4.40 49.25 -14.07
CA MET A 378 3.72 50.25 -13.23
C MET A 378 4.63 51.45 -12.94
N LYS A 379 5.90 51.23 -12.62
CA LYS A 379 6.89 52.31 -12.44
C LYS A 379 7.09 53.11 -13.71
N LYS A 380 7.22 52.46 -14.87
CA LYS A 380 7.35 53.13 -16.17
C LYS A 380 6.13 53.98 -16.50
N ARG A 381 4.92 53.48 -16.28
CA ARG A 381 3.66 54.24 -16.46
C ARG A 381 3.59 55.44 -15.52
N ALA A 382 3.96 55.28 -14.25
CA ALA A 382 4.01 56.37 -13.28
C ALA A 382 5.01 57.46 -13.68
N GLN A 383 6.20 57.06 -14.15
CA GLN A 383 7.21 57.99 -14.65
C GLN A 383 6.75 58.73 -15.91
N GLN A 384 6.15 58.03 -16.87
CA GLN A 384 5.57 58.63 -18.08
C GLN A 384 4.45 59.62 -17.74
N LYS A 385 3.60 59.30 -16.77
CA LYS A 385 2.56 60.20 -16.27
C LYS A 385 3.16 61.49 -15.71
N ARG A 386 4.17 61.38 -14.83
CA ARG A 386 4.90 62.54 -14.28
C ARG A 386 5.55 63.40 -15.37
N LEU A 387 6.17 62.78 -16.37
CA LEU A 387 6.77 63.50 -17.49
C LEU A 387 5.72 64.23 -18.35
N LYS A 388 4.54 63.65 -18.54
CA LYS A 388 3.42 64.32 -19.25
C LYS A 388 2.87 65.49 -18.45
N GLU A 389 2.73 65.34 -17.13
CA GLU A 389 2.29 66.41 -16.23
C GLU A 389 3.29 67.57 -16.21
N ALA A 390 4.60 67.30 -16.17
CA ALA A 390 5.65 68.32 -16.20
C ALA A 390 5.72 69.09 -17.54
N LYS A 391 5.31 68.46 -18.65
CA LYS A 391 5.29 69.11 -19.98
C LYS A 391 4.06 69.95 -20.26
N ASN A 392 3.04 69.94 -19.38
CA ASN A 392 1.82 70.75 -19.55
C ASN A 392 1.85 71.96 -18.59
N PRO A 393 2.25 73.17 -19.05
CA PRO A 393 2.43 74.33 -18.19
C PRO A 393 1.15 74.84 -17.51
N GLU A 394 -0.05 74.56 -18.05
CA GLU A 394 -1.32 74.89 -17.40
C GLU A 394 -1.58 74.04 -16.14
N ASN A 395 -1.19 72.76 -16.16
CA ASN A 395 -1.29 71.89 -14.99
C ASN A 395 -0.28 72.26 -13.89
N ALA A 396 0.89 72.78 -14.27
CA ALA A 396 1.87 73.28 -13.30
C ALA A 396 1.33 74.48 -12.50
N LYS A 397 0.59 75.40 -13.15
CA LYS A 397 -0.04 76.55 -12.48
C LYS A 397 -1.17 76.14 -11.54
N GLN A 398 -2.05 75.21 -11.93
CA GLN A 398 -3.12 74.72 -11.06
C GLN A 398 -2.59 73.92 -9.84
N HIS A 399 -1.46 73.23 -9.99
CA HIS A 399 -0.89 72.44 -8.90
C HIS A 399 -0.21 73.31 -7.84
N ASP A 400 0.33 74.46 -8.23
CA ASP A 400 0.91 75.46 -7.32
C ASP A 400 -0.20 76.20 -6.53
N GLN A 401 -1.30 76.53 -7.21
CA GLN A 401 -2.45 77.23 -6.60
C GLN A 401 -3.16 76.38 -5.52
N ARG A 402 -3.22 75.05 -5.69
CA ARG A 402 -3.75 74.13 -4.66
C ARG A 402 -2.81 73.91 -3.48
N ARG A 403 -1.50 74.16 -3.65
CA ARG A 403 -0.53 74.07 -2.55
C ARG A 403 -0.59 75.29 -1.64
N THR A 404 -0.84 76.47 -2.20
CA THR A 404 -1.03 77.71 -1.44
C THR A 404 -2.32 77.70 -0.61
N ASP A 405 -3.42 77.12 -1.13
CA ASP A 405 -4.71 77.09 -0.40
C ASP A 405 -4.72 76.15 0.82
N ASN A 406 -3.81 75.17 0.87
CA ASN A 406 -3.72 74.20 1.98
C ASN A 406 -2.65 74.56 3.04
N GLN A 407 -2.00 75.71 2.93
CA GLN A 407 -1.07 76.24 3.94
C GLN A 407 -1.69 77.32 4.85
N LEU A 408 -3.02 77.45 4.88
CA LEU A 408 -3.67 78.27 5.90
C LEU A 408 -3.44 77.67 7.30
N PRO A 409 -2.96 78.45 8.28
CA PRO A 409 -2.71 77.97 9.62
C PRO A 409 -4.02 77.56 10.30
N ARG A 410 -3.98 76.43 11.02
CA ARG A 410 -5.04 76.04 11.96
C ARG A 410 -5.02 76.91 13.21
#